data_AF-A0A847YDU1-F1
#
_entry.id   AF-A0A847YDU1-F1
#
_cell.length_a   1.000
_cell.length_b   1.000
_cell.length_c   1.000
_cell.angle_alpha   90.00
_cell.angle_beta   90.00
_cell.angle_gamma   90.00
#
_symmetry.space_group_name_H-M   'P 1'
#
loop_
_entity.id
_entity.type
_entity.pdbx_description
1 polymer ?
#
loop_
_entity_poly.entity_id
_entity_poly.type
_entity_poly.pdbx_seq_one_letter_code
_entity_poly.pdbx_strand_id
1 'polypeptide(L)'
;MNLAGYAIRHNAVTLLAVVLLTLGGGVAYLRLGCLEDPEFTIKEAVIYTQYPGATASEVELEVTDPENLPRYIAEAHEYMSRLLAA
;
A
#
# COMPACT_ATOMS: atom_id res chain seq x y z
N MET A 1 -27.44 29.15 19.70
CA MET A 1 -27.55 29.37 18.23
C MET A 1 -28.41 28.24 17.68
N ASN A 2 -29.51 28.54 16.98
CA ASN A 2 -30.42 27.52 16.43
C ASN A 2 -30.22 27.41 14.92
N LEU A 3 -29.46 26.40 14.49
CA LEU A 3 -29.13 26.17 13.08
C LEU A 3 -30.38 25.78 12.27
N ALA A 4 -31.28 25.00 12.85
CA ALA A 4 -32.54 24.63 12.20
C ALA A 4 -33.45 25.86 11.99
N GLY A 5 -33.54 26.74 13.00
CA GLY A 5 -34.30 27.99 12.89
C GLY A 5 -33.75 28.94 11.83
N TYR A 6 -32.42 28.99 11.67
CA TYR A 6 -31.76 29.77 10.62
C TYR A 6 -32.02 29.17 9.23
N ALA A 7 -31.90 27.85 9.08
CA ALA A 7 -32.12 27.16 7.83
C ALA A 7 -33.56 27.31 7.30
N ILE A 8 -34.55 27.31 8.19
CA ILE A 8 -35.96 27.52 7.84
C ILE A 8 -36.22 28.98 7.45
N ARG A 9 -35.64 29.95 8.18
CA ARG A 9 -35.82 31.37 7.88
C ARG A 9 -35.14 31.79 6.56
N HIS A 10 -34.02 31.17 6.21
CA HIS A 10 -33.30 31.41 4.96
C HIS A 10 -33.45 30.25 3.97
N ASN A 11 -34.70 29.86 3.70
CA ASN A 11 -35.04 28.72 2.84
C ASN A 11 -34.37 28.74 1.46
N ALA A 12 -34.27 29.90 0.80
CA ALA A 12 -33.64 30.04 -0.52
C ALA A 12 -32.14 29.70 -0.48
N VAL A 13 -31.43 30.17 0.55
CA VAL A 13 -30.00 29.90 0.74
C VAL A 13 -29.77 28.43 1.11
N THR A 14 -30.60 27.90 2.01
CA THR A 14 -30.55 26.48 2.39
C THR A 14 -30.80 25.57 1.20
N LEU A 15 -31.80 25.86 0.38
CA LEU A 15 -32.15 25.06 -0.79
C LEU A 15 -31.05 25.13 -1.86
N LEU A 16 -30.46 26.30 -2.09
CA LEU A 16 -29.30 26.46 -2.95
C LEU A 16 -28.12 25.61 -2.46
N ALA A 17 -27.81 25.65 -1.16
CA ALA A 17 -26.74 24.85 -0.58
C ALA A 17 -26.98 23.35 -0.75
N VAL A 18 -28.21 22.87 -0.49
CA VAL A 18 -28.58 21.47 -0.71
C VAL A 18 -28.38 21.07 -2.17
N VAL A 19 -28.89 21.86 -3.12
CA VAL A 19 -28.75 21.57 -4.55
C VAL A 19 -27.27 21.51 -4.96
N LEU A 20 -26.45 22.46 -4.52
CA LEU A 20 -25.02 22.48 -4.82
C LEU A 20 -24.29 21.27 -4.25
N LEU A 21 -24.59 20.89 -3.01
CA LEU A 21 -23.99 19.71 -2.37
C LEU A 21 -24.44 18.42 -3.04
N THR A 22 -25.70 18.29 -3.42
CA THR A 22 -26.22 17.11 -4.12
C THR A 22 -25.62 16.97 -5.52
N LEU A 23 -25.56 18.06 -6.30
CA LEU A 23 -24.98 18.03 -7.64
C LEU A 23 -23.46 17.82 -7.59
N GLY A 24 -22.76 18.58 -6.73
CA GLY A 24 -21.32 18.44 -6.55
C GLY A 24 -20.93 17.07 -6.02
N GLY A 25 -21.67 16.55 -5.05
CA GLY A 25 -21.51 15.20 -4.52
C GLY A 25 -21.79 14.13 -5.58
N GLY A 26 -22.84 14.29 -6.38
CA GLY A 26 -23.14 13.39 -7.51
C GLY A 26 -22.02 13.36 -8.55
N VAL A 27 -21.49 14.52 -8.94
CA VAL A 27 -20.34 14.60 -9.87
C VAL A 27 -19.09 13.98 -9.25
N ALA A 28 -18.81 14.23 -7.98
CA ALA A 28 -17.67 13.65 -7.27
C ALA A 28 -17.78 12.13 -7.17
N TYR A 29 -18.97 11.62 -6.88
CA TYR A 29 -19.26 10.19 -6.80
C TYR A 29 -19.03 9.50 -8.15
N LEU A 30 -19.50 10.10 -9.25
CA LEU A 30 -19.29 9.56 -10.60
C LEU A 30 -17.83 9.63 -11.06
N ARG A 31 -17.02 10.52 -10.48
CA ARG A 31 -15.59 10.65 -10.76
C ARG A 31 -14.71 9.90 -9.78
N LEU A 32 -15.29 9.27 -8.77
CA LEU A 32 -14.53 8.49 -7.80
C LEU A 32 -14.04 7.23 -8.51
N GLY A 33 -12.73 7.14 -8.73
CA GLY A 33 -12.14 5.92 -9.27
C GLY A 33 -12.26 4.80 -8.24
N CYS A 34 -12.81 3.66 -8.66
CA CYS A 34 -12.69 2.43 -7.89
C CYS A 34 -11.26 1.91 -8.06
N LEU A 35 -10.41 2.14 -7.07
CA LEU A 35 -9.21 1.33 -6.86
C LEU A 35 -9.72 0.02 -6.25
N GLU A 36 -10.05 -0.94 -7.10
CA GLU A 36 -10.62 -2.26 -6.72
C GLU A 36 -9.67 -3.04 -5.80
N ASP A 37 -8.36 -2.84 -5.98
CA ASP A 37 -7.34 -3.21 -5.02
C ASP A 37 -6.52 -1.97 -4.65
N PRO A 38 -6.29 -1.70 -3.34
CA PRO A 38 -5.31 -0.70 -2.96
C PRO A 38 -3.96 -1.12 -3.55
N GLU A 39 -3.20 -0.14 -4.08
CA GLU A 39 -1.87 -0.39 -4.61
C GLU A 39 -0.95 -0.83 -3.45
N PHE A 40 -0.89 -2.13 -3.19
CA PHE A 40 -0.01 -2.70 -2.17
C PHE A 40 1.41 -2.55 -2.72
N THR A 41 2.15 -1.56 -2.21
CA THR A 41 3.59 -1.49 -2.44
C THR A 41 4.23 -2.67 -1.71
N ILE A 42 4.39 -3.80 -2.40
CA ILE A 42 5.21 -4.89 -1.90
C ILE A 42 6.63 -4.33 -1.80
N LYS A 43 7.10 -4.17 -0.57
CA LYS A 43 8.45 -3.67 -0.30
C LYS A 43 9.42 -4.81 -0.60
N GLU A 44 9.85 -4.90 -1.85
CA GLU A 44 10.89 -5.83 -2.25
C GLU A 44 12.27 -5.27 -1.83
N ALA A 45 13.07 -6.11 -1.17
CA ALA A 45 14.44 -5.81 -0.84
C ALA A 45 15.32 -6.90 -1.46
N VAL A 46 16.23 -6.51 -2.35
CA VAL A 46 17.19 -7.44 -2.97
C VAL A 46 18.49 -7.39 -2.17
N ILE A 47 18.90 -8.54 -1.64
CA ILE A 47 20.18 -8.71 -0.94
C ILE A 47 21.10 -9.50 -1.86
N TYR A 48 22.28 -8.94 -2.15
CA TYR A 48 23.27 -9.55 -3.02
C TYR A 48 24.60 -9.69 -2.29
N THR A 49 25.13 -10.91 -2.25
CA THR A 49 26.38 -11.28 -1.58
C THR A 49 27.23 -12.09 -2.54
N GLN A 50 28.46 -11.62 -2.81
CA GLN A 50 29.44 -12.37 -3.60
C GLN A 50 30.25 -13.27 -2.69
N TYR A 51 30.31 -14.57 -3.02
CA TYR A 51 31.11 -15.54 -2.29
C TYR A 51 31.96 -16.38 -3.26
N PRO A 52 33.07 -15.81 -3.76
CA PRO A 52 33.88 -16.43 -4.81
C PRO A 52 34.66 -17.64 -4.27
N GLY A 53 34.74 -18.71 -5.08
CA GLY A 53 35.56 -19.88 -4.80
C GLY A 53 34.91 -20.98 -3.95
N ALA A 54 33.63 -20.84 -3.60
CA ALA A 54 32.85 -21.89 -2.95
C ALA A 54 31.89 -22.58 -3.92
N THR A 55 31.53 -23.82 -3.59
CA THR A 55 30.51 -24.57 -4.33
C THR A 55 29.11 -23.99 -4.05
N ALA A 56 28.16 -24.19 -4.98
CA ALA A 56 26.79 -23.72 -4.81
C ALA A 56 26.15 -24.23 -3.50
N SER A 57 26.45 -25.48 -3.10
CA SER A 57 26.00 -26.08 -1.84
C SER A 57 26.58 -25.42 -0.60
N GLU A 58 27.85 -25.00 -0.63
CA GLU A 58 28.47 -24.31 0.50
C GLU A 58 27.89 -22.90 0.68
N VAL A 59 27.65 -22.18 -0.42
CA VAL A 59 27.03 -20.84 -0.38
C VAL A 59 25.59 -20.91 0.14
N GLU A 60 24.85 -21.97 -0.20
CA GLU A 60 23.50 -22.18 0.32
C GLU A 60 23.51 -22.32 1.84
N LEU A 61 24.35 -23.21 2.37
CA LEU A 61 24.44 -23.50 3.80
C LEU A 61 25.00 -22.34 4.64
N GLU A 62 25.98 -21.62 4.12
CA GLU A 62 26.69 -20.60 4.92
C GLU A 62 26.06 -19.20 4.79
N VAL A 63 25.48 -18.88 3.63
CA VAL A 63 25.00 -17.51 3.33
C VAL A 63 23.48 -17.43 3.24
N THR A 64 22.85 -18.48 2.72
CA THR A 64 21.41 -18.46 2.37
C THR A 64 20.54 -19.16 3.42
N ASP A 65 21.15 -19.98 4.28
CA ASP A 65 20.45 -20.73 5.32
C ASP A 65 19.68 -19.79 6.27
N PRO A 66 18.35 -19.98 6.42
CA PRO A 66 17.51 -19.19 7.31
C PRO A 66 17.99 -19.13 8.77
N GLU A 67 18.66 -20.16 9.27
CA GLU A 67 19.19 -20.17 10.64
C GLU A 67 20.34 -19.18 10.82
N ASN A 68 21.09 -18.92 9.75
CA ASN A 68 22.24 -18.01 9.75
C ASN A 68 21.85 -16.57 9.35
N LEU A 69 20.61 -16.36 8.87
CA LEU A 69 20.12 -15.04 8.50
C LEU A 69 19.72 -14.19 9.72
N PRO A 70 19.97 -12.88 9.66
CA PRO A 70 19.38 -11.94 10.62
C PRO A 70 17.85 -12.08 10.69
N ARG A 71 17.30 -12.07 11.91
CA ARG A 71 15.86 -12.32 12.16
C ARG A 71 14.92 -11.40 11.37
N TYR A 72 15.34 -10.18 11.06
CA TYR A 72 14.54 -9.24 10.25
C TYR A 72 14.42 -9.64 8.77
N ILE A 73 15.31 -10.52 8.26
CA ILE A 73 15.23 -11.11 6.92
C ILE A 73 14.41 -12.40 6.98
N ALA A 74 14.58 -13.19 8.04
CA ALA A 74 13.86 -14.46 8.22
C ALA A 74 12.32 -14.27 8.39
N GLU A 75 11.88 -13.11 8.88
CA GLU A 75 10.46 -12.74 9.00
C GLU A 75 9.84 -12.21 7.67
N ALA A 76 10.57 -12.29 6.54
CA ALA A 76 10.03 -11.91 5.25
C ALA A 76 8.82 -12.80 4.88
N HIS A 77 7.75 -12.18 4.36
CA HIS A 77 6.53 -12.88 3.94
C HIS A 77 6.82 -13.91 2.84
N GLU A 78 7.74 -13.58 1.93
CA GLU A 78 8.21 -14.48 0.88
C GLU A 78 9.73 -14.29 0.71
N TYR A 79 10.46 -15.40 0.77
CA TYR A 79 11.91 -15.44 0.57
C TYR A 79 12.23 -16.24 -0.69
N MET A 80 12.83 -15.60 -1.68
CA MET A 80 13.29 -16.25 -2.91
C MET A 80 14.80 -16.12 -3.02
N SER A 81 15.53 -17.20 -2.74
CA SER A 81 16.97 -17.27 -2.99
C SER A 81 17.24 -17.64 -4.45
N ARG A 82 18.23 -16.99 -5.06
CA ARG A 82 18.78 -17.37 -6.36
C ARG A 82 20.30 -17.36 -6.28
N LEU A 83 20.91 -18.53 -6.45
CA LEU A 83 22.36 -18.65 -6.57
C LEU A 83 22.77 -18.30 -8.00
N LEU A 84 23.38 -17.14 -8.17
CA LEU A 84 24.08 -16.80 -9.42
C LEU A 84 25.47 -17.42 -9.37
N ALA A 85 25.57 -18.70 -9.74
CA ALA A 85 26.85 -19.34 -9.98
C ALA A 85 27.52 -18.66 -11.18
N ALA A 86 28.69 -18.04 -10.95
CA ALA A 86 29.55 -17.48 -11.99
C ALA A 86 30.54 -18.54 -12.47
#